data_AF-A0AAP5Q5E8-F1
#
_entry.id   AF-A0AAP5Q5E8-F1
#
_cell.length_a   1.000
_cell.length_b   1.000
_cell.length_c   1.000
_cell.angle_alpha   90.00
_cell.angle_beta   90.00
_cell.angle_gamma   90.00
#
_symmetry.space_group_name_H-M   'P 1'
#
loop_
_entity.id
_entity.type
_entity.pdbx_description
1 polymer ?
#
loop_
_entity_poly.entity_id
_entity_poly.type
_entity_poly.pdbx_seq_one_letter_code
_entity_poly.pdbx_strand_id
1 'polypeptide(L)'
;MQRALATHERRLLEFLLTVNRSFYGAYAQRWEAQIKTCLVHEVNVPYCLAISHDEIRLPSGGYTTLARELIGIDEGVPLLIYAYAVQTQAGYVLDSFDIDHLDGEPLVAYPEPGDSLMIMEAGKRIGGADLRHVFKESDLLPRFKLPRDRLDREAG
;
A
#
# COMPACT_ATOMS: atom_id res chain seq x y z
N MET A 1 8.81 -6.36 17.95
CA MET A 1 7.68 -6.70 18.85
C MET A 1 6.40 -6.65 18.05
N GLN A 2 5.51 -7.63 18.16
CA GLN A 2 4.19 -7.57 17.50
C GLN A 2 3.25 -6.67 18.30
N ARG A 3 2.46 -5.85 17.59
CA ARG A 3 1.43 -4.97 18.16
C ARG A 3 0.28 -4.78 17.17
N ALA A 4 -0.85 -4.25 17.63
CA ALA A 4 -1.87 -3.75 16.72
C ALA A 4 -1.36 -2.52 15.94
N LEU A 5 -1.97 -2.25 14.78
CA LEU A 5 -1.81 -0.98 14.08
C LEU A 5 -2.20 0.18 14.99
N ALA A 6 -1.37 1.23 15.02
CA ALA A 6 -1.74 2.48 15.64
C ALA A 6 -2.88 3.14 14.84
N THR A 7 -3.60 4.07 15.46
CA THR A 7 -4.76 4.70 14.81
C THR A 7 -4.37 5.47 13.54
N HIS A 8 -3.24 6.17 13.53
CA HIS A 8 -2.76 6.90 12.36
C HIS A 8 -2.29 5.96 11.24
N GLU A 9 -1.56 4.89 11.56
CA GLU A 9 -1.14 3.86 10.59
C GLU A 9 -2.34 3.21 9.91
N ARG A 10 -3.34 2.80 10.70
CA ARG A 10 -4.56 2.18 10.15
C ARG A 10 -5.28 3.14 9.21
N ARG A 11 -5.45 4.42 9.59
CA ARG A 11 -6.12 5.41 8.75
C ARG A 11 -5.37 5.66 7.44
N LEU A 12 -4.04 5.70 7.46
CA LEU A 12 -3.25 5.88 6.26
C LEU A 12 -3.34 4.66 5.33
N LEU A 13 -3.27 3.45 5.88
CA LEU A 13 -3.46 2.22 5.12
C LEU A 13 -4.89 2.09 4.57
N GLU A 14 -5.92 2.45 5.33
CA GLU A 14 -7.32 2.53 4.86
C GLU A 14 -7.46 3.49 3.68
N PHE A 15 -6.80 4.65 3.73
CA PHE A 15 -6.78 5.61 2.62
C PHE A 15 -6.08 5.02 1.39
N LEU A 16 -4.91 4.40 1.56
CA LEU A 16 -4.20 3.71 0.48
C LEU A 16 -5.07 2.60 -0.18
N LEU A 17 -5.78 1.82 0.63
CA LEU A 17 -6.71 0.80 0.13
C LEU A 17 -7.90 1.43 -0.61
N THR A 18 -8.43 2.53 -0.10
CA THR A 18 -9.54 3.26 -0.72
C THR A 18 -9.17 3.74 -2.12
N VAL A 19 -7.99 4.38 -2.29
CA VAL A 19 -7.55 4.84 -3.61
C VAL A 19 -7.27 3.68 -4.57
N ASN A 20 -6.97 2.48 -4.06
CA ASN A 20 -6.73 1.28 -4.84
C ASN A 20 -7.98 0.42 -5.12
N ARG A 21 -9.10 0.67 -4.43
CA ARG A 21 -10.28 -0.20 -4.38
C ARG A 21 -10.80 -0.63 -5.75
N SER A 22 -10.82 0.28 -6.73
CA SER A 22 -11.34 0.03 -8.08
C SER A 22 -10.58 -1.05 -8.86
N PHE A 23 -9.34 -1.37 -8.48
CA PHE A 23 -8.54 -2.38 -9.15
C PHE A 23 -8.78 -3.79 -8.61
N TYR A 24 -9.12 -3.91 -7.33
CA TYR A 24 -8.93 -5.16 -6.60
C TYR A 24 -10.21 -5.88 -6.18
N GLY A 25 -11.39 -5.25 -6.34
CA GLY A 25 -12.68 -5.92 -6.13
C GLY A 25 -12.77 -6.61 -4.76
N ALA A 26 -13.00 -7.93 -4.74
CA ALA A 26 -13.09 -8.73 -3.52
C ALA A 26 -11.80 -8.68 -2.66
N TYR A 27 -10.62 -8.54 -3.26
CA TYR A 27 -9.37 -8.41 -2.51
C TYR A 27 -9.32 -7.14 -1.67
N ALA A 28 -9.89 -6.03 -2.15
CA ALA A 28 -9.96 -4.79 -1.37
C ALA A 28 -10.78 -4.98 -0.08
N GLN A 29 -11.93 -5.67 -0.17
CA GLN A 29 -12.77 -5.97 0.99
C GLN A 29 -12.05 -6.89 1.99
N ARG A 30 -11.32 -7.90 1.47
CA ARG A 30 -10.51 -8.79 2.29
C ARG A 30 -9.41 -8.03 3.04
N TRP A 31 -8.68 -7.15 2.37
CA TRP A 31 -7.61 -6.38 2.98
C TRP A 31 -8.16 -5.38 4.02
N GLU A 32 -9.31 -4.75 3.75
CA GLU A 32 -10.00 -3.92 4.74
C GLU A 32 -10.44 -4.70 5.99
N ALA A 33 -10.83 -5.96 5.84
CA ALA A 33 -11.11 -6.83 6.97
C ALA A 33 -9.82 -7.22 7.72
N GLN A 34 -8.76 -7.56 6.98
CA GLN A 34 -7.45 -7.93 7.52
C GLN A 34 -6.90 -6.84 8.46
N ILE A 35 -6.88 -5.58 8.01
CA ILE A 35 -6.25 -4.48 8.77
C ILE A 35 -7.02 -4.07 10.04
N LYS A 36 -8.24 -4.56 10.24
CA LYS A 36 -9.01 -4.33 11.47
C LYS A 36 -8.49 -5.15 12.65
N THR A 37 -7.91 -6.31 12.38
CA THR A 37 -7.55 -7.29 13.41
C THR A 37 -6.11 -7.79 13.30
N CYS A 38 -5.36 -7.39 12.27
CA CYS A 38 -3.99 -7.84 12.10
C CYS A 38 -3.08 -7.32 13.23
N LEU A 39 -2.00 -8.06 13.44
CA LEU A 39 -0.83 -7.59 14.17
C LEU A 39 0.23 -7.17 13.16
N VAL A 40 1.04 -6.20 13.55
CA VAL A 40 2.20 -5.73 12.80
C VAL A 40 3.44 -5.81 13.66
N HIS A 41 4.58 -5.97 13.01
CA HIS A 41 5.87 -5.74 13.65
C HIS A 41 6.73 -4.87 12.74
N GLU A 42 7.50 -3.98 13.36
CA GLU A 42 8.39 -3.08 12.67
C GLU A 42 9.69 -3.79 12.28
N VAL A 43 10.14 -3.61 11.04
CA VAL A 43 11.30 -4.31 10.46
C VAL A 43 12.54 -3.40 10.28
N ASN A 44 12.38 -2.08 10.49
CA ASN A 44 13.36 -0.99 10.36
C ASN A 44 13.61 -0.44 8.93
N VAL A 45 14.19 0.77 8.95
CA VAL A 45 14.14 1.95 8.04
C VAL A 45 14.38 1.70 6.54
N PRO A 46 13.68 2.46 5.67
CA PRO A 46 12.60 3.39 6.04
C PRO A 46 11.33 2.67 6.51
N TYR A 47 10.43 3.41 7.17
CA TYR A 47 9.40 2.88 8.07
C TYR A 47 8.61 1.72 7.43
N CYS A 48 8.86 0.50 7.89
CA CYS A 48 8.30 -0.74 7.33
C CYS A 48 7.55 -1.52 8.42
N LEU A 49 6.26 -1.73 8.19
CA LEU A 49 5.40 -2.58 9.00
C LEU A 49 5.13 -3.89 8.27
N ALA A 50 5.69 -4.99 8.78
CA ALA A 50 5.32 -6.32 8.34
C ALA A 50 3.99 -6.74 8.99
N ILE A 51 3.01 -7.05 8.14
CA ILE A 51 1.65 -7.43 8.53
C ILE A 51 1.61 -8.94 8.74
N SER A 52 1.19 -9.34 9.94
CA SER A 52 1.07 -10.75 10.30
C SER A 52 -0.20 -11.35 9.71
N HIS A 53 -0.07 -12.53 9.12
CA HIS A 53 -1.16 -13.38 8.64
C HIS A 53 -0.71 -14.85 8.76
N ASP A 54 -1.66 -15.75 9.01
CA ASP A 54 -1.38 -17.19 9.20
C ASP A 54 -1.34 -17.96 7.87
N GLU A 55 -1.35 -17.25 6.75
CA GLU A 55 -1.49 -17.85 5.44
C GLU A 55 -0.13 -18.23 4.85
N ILE A 56 -0.07 -19.47 4.33
CA ILE A 56 1.14 -19.97 3.71
C ILE A 56 1.33 -19.28 2.36
N ARG A 57 2.40 -18.48 2.26
CA ARG A 57 2.86 -17.90 1.01
C ARG A 57 3.18 -19.01 0.02
N LEU A 58 2.72 -18.87 -1.21
CA LEU A 58 3.07 -19.83 -2.26
C LEU A 58 4.54 -19.62 -2.68
N PRO A 59 5.38 -20.68 -2.75
CA PRO A 59 6.80 -20.54 -3.15
C PRO A 59 7.01 -19.93 -4.54
N SER A 60 6.05 -20.11 -5.45
CA SER A 60 6.00 -19.51 -6.78
C SER A 60 4.95 -18.39 -6.89
N GLY A 61 4.40 -17.94 -5.76
CA GLY A 61 3.34 -16.95 -5.69
C GLY A 61 3.83 -15.56 -6.07
N GLY A 62 2.93 -14.75 -6.63
CA GLY A 62 3.22 -13.36 -6.93
C GLY A 62 3.45 -12.53 -5.66
N TYR A 63 4.46 -11.67 -5.72
CA TYR A 63 4.67 -10.55 -4.79
C TYR A 63 4.48 -9.25 -5.58
N THR A 64 3.62 -8.36 -5.10
CA THR A 64 3.33 -7.13 -5.84
C THR A 64 2.96 -5.99 -4.92
N THR A 65 3.40 -4.77 -5.24
CA THR A 65 2.81 -3.58 -4.63
C THR A 65 1.42 -3.36 -5.19
N LEU A 66 0.62 -2.57 -4.48
CA LEU A 66 -0.62 -2.05 -5.04
C LEU A 66 -0.34 -1.12 -6.25
N ALA A 67 -1.36 -0.95 -7.11
CA ALA A 67 -1.27 -0.26 -8.39
C ALA A 67 -1.08 1.24 -8.22
N ARG A 68 -1.65 1.79 -7.14
CA ARG A 68 -1.49 3.18 -6.73
C ARG A 68 -0.66 3.27 -5.47
N GLU A 69 0.19 4.28 -5.49
CA GLU A 69 1.09 4.67 -4.41
C GLU A 69 0.75 6.11 -4.02
N LEU A 70 1.12 6.50 -2.80
CA LEU A 70 0.92 7.85 -2.30
C LEU A 70 2.27 8.52 -2.12
N ILE A 71 2.35 9.80 -2.47
CA ILE A 71 3.51 10.63 -2.23
C ILE A 71 3.13 11.70 -1.20
N GLY A 72 3.94 11.81 -0.15
CA GLY A 72 3.85 12.85 0.87
C GLY A 72 5.09 13.74 0.88
N ILE A 73 5.14 14.67 1.84
CA ILE A 73 6.33 15.45 2.16
C ILE A 73 6.53 15.40 3.68
N ASP A 74 7.76 15.13 4.10
CA ASP A 74 8.24 15.28 5.47
C ASP A 74 9.43 16.24 5.47
N GLU A 75 9.30 17.37 6.17
CA GLU A 75 10.31 18.46 6.21
C GLU A 75 10.92 18.87 4.85
N GLY A 76 10.15 18.78 3.76
CA GLY A 76 10.58 19.12 2.40
C GLY A 76 11.15 17.94 1.59
N VAL A 77 11.29 16.77 2.20
CA VAL A 77 11.72 15.51 1.56
C VAL A 77 10.50 14.70 1.13
N PRO A 78 10.45 14.16 -0.11
CA PRO A 78 9.35 13.33 -0.51
C PRO A 78 9.30 12.02 0.28
N LEU A 79 8.08 11.57 0.56
CA LEU A 79 7.79 10.23 1.08
C LEU A 79 7.17 9.38 -0.02
N LEU A 80 7.55 8.11 -0.15
CA LEU A 80 6.84 7.12 -0.94
C LEU A 80 6.10 6.15 -0.01
N ILE A 81 4.77 6.14 -0.08
CA ILE A 81 3.88 5.36 0.80
C ILE A 81 3.15 4.32 -0.04
N TYR A 82 3.27 3.05 0.36
CA TYR A 82 2.79 1.92 -0.45
C TYR A 82 2.60 0.66 0.39
N ALA A 83 1.92 -0.32 -0.17
CA ALA A 83 1.67 -1.60 0.49
C ALA A 83 1.95 -2.74 -0.48
N TYR A 84 2.36 -3.87 0.07
CA TYR A 84 2.61 -5.10 -0.66
C TYR A 84 1.57 -6.15 -0.35
N ALA A 85 1.26 -6.96 -1.37
CA ALA A 85 0.48 -8.17 -1.24
C ALA A 85 1.26 -9.39 -1.72
N VAL A 86 1.08 -10.50 -1.01
CA VAL A 86 1.64 -11.82 -1.35
C VAL A 86 0.52 -12.77 -1.75
N GLN A 87 0.79 -13.63 -2.73
CA GLN A 87 -0.13 -14.68 -3.12
C GLN A 87 -0.06 -15.87 -2.15
N THR A 88 -1.22 -16.27 -1.65
CA THR A 88 -1.44 -17.45 -0.81
C THR A 88 -2.36 -18.43 -1.53
N GLN A 89 -2.63 -19.59 -0.92
CA GLN A 89 -3.62 -20.53 -1.43
C GLN A 89 -5.03 -19.94 -1.49
N ALA A 90 -5.37 -19.02 -0.58
CA ALA A 90 -6.68 -18.40 -0.52
C ALA A 90 -6.78 -17.13 -1.37
N GLY A 91 -5.70 -16.71 -2.04
CA GLY A 91 -5.62 -15.48 -2.83
C GLY A 91 -4.58 -14.50 -2.29
N TYR A 92 -4.66 -13.23 -2.66
CA TYR A 92 -3.70 -12.22 -2.19
C TYR A 92 -4.07 -11.65 -0.82
N VAL A 93 -3.07 -11.53 0.05
CA VAL A 93 -3.17 -10.87 1.37
C VAL A 93 -2.14 -9.74 1.47
N LEU A 94 -2.43 -8.71 2.26
CA LEU A 94 -1.43 -7.70 2.56
C LEU A 94 -0.31 -8.30 3.40
N ASP A 95 0.91 -7.96 3.04
CA ASP A 95 2.12 -8.51 3.66
C ASP A 95 2.95 -7.43 4.36
N SER A 96 3.01 -6.24 3.78
CA SER A 96 3.65 -5.09 4.42
C SER A 96 3.00 -3.77 4.02
N PHE A 97 3.25 -2.78 4.87
CA PHE A 97 2.91 -1.38 4.64
C PHE A 97 4.15 -0.52 4.93
N ASP A 98 4.54 0.28 3.95
CA ASP A 98 5.88 0.86 3.85
C ASP A 98 5.77 2.38 3.59
N ILE A 99 6.65 3.15 4.24
CA ILE A 99 6.82 4.58 4.04
C ILE A 99 8.31 4.86 3.89
N ASP A 100 8.72 5.10 2.64
CA ASP A 100 10.11 5.40 2.29
C ASP A 100 10.35 6.90 2.34
N HIS A 101 11.16 7.35 3.30
CA HIS A 101 11.72 8.70 3.29
C HIS A 101 12.87 8.73 2.28
N LEU A 102 12.74 9.48 1.20
CA LEU A 102 13.56 9.26 -0.01
C LEU A 102 15.03 9.70 0.09
N ASP A 103 15.44 10.32 1.19
CA ASP A 103 16.86 10.55 1.50
C ASP A 103 17.49 9.45 2.40
N GLY A 104 16.68 8.48 2.86
CA GLY A 104 17.09 7.39 3.74
C GLY A 104 17.01 7.66 5.25
N GLU A 105 16.66 8.89 5.66
CA GLU A 105 16.53 9.26 7.07
C GLU A 105 15.23 8.73 7.71
N PRO A 106 15.14 8.64 9.04
CA PRO A 106 13.90 8.32 9.73
C PRO A 106 12.81 9.38 9.52
N LEU A 107 11.55 8.96 9.56
CA LEU A 107 10.40 9.88 9.55
C LEU A 107 10.46 10.84 10.75
N VAL A 108 10.32 12.13 10.49
CA VAL A 108 10.14 13.18 11.48
C VAL A 108 8.65 13.32 11.82
N ALA A 109 7.80 13.38 10.79
CA ALA A 109 6.36 13.46 10.94
C ALA A 109 5.65 12.34 10.16
N TYR A 110 4.72 11.66 10.83
CA TYR A 110 3.92 10.62 10.18
C TYR A 110 2.90 11.27 9.21
N PRO A 111 2.83 10.83 7.94
CA PRO A 111 1.94 11.44 6.96
C PRO A 111 0.47 11.21 7.31
N GLU A 112 -0.34 12.27 7.23
CA GLU A 112 -1.79 12.18 7.40
C GLU A 112 -2.47 11.75 6.09
N PRO A 113 -3.49 10.88 6.15
CA PRO A 113 -4.27 10.52 4.98
C PRO A 113 -5.13 11.70 4.49
N GLY A 114 -5.20 11.89 3.18
CA GLY A 114 -6.12 12.84 2.56
C GLY A 114 -5.54 13.53 1.33
N ASP A 115 -6.11 14.69 1.01
CA ASP A 115 -5.83 15.44 -0.22
C ASP A 115 -4.44 16.08 -0.27
N SER A 116 -3.73 16.15 0.86
CA SER A 116 -2.33 16.58 0.94
C SER A 116 -1.36 15.58 0.32
N LEU A 117 -1.78 14.32 0.16
CA LEU A 117 -0.99 13.28 -0.50
C LEU A 117 -1.26 13.31 -2.00
N MET A 118 -0.20 13.18 -2.80
CA MET A 118 -0.31 13.00 -4.24
C MET A 118 -0.53 11.51 -4.56
N ILE A 119 -1.52 11.20 -5.40
CA ILE A 119 -1.83 9.82 -5.78
C ILE A 119 -1.17 9.52 -7.12
N MET A 120 -0.36 8.48 -7.16
CA MET A 120 0.41 8.06 -8.33
C MET A 120 -0.07 6.70 -8.85
N GLU A 121 -0.17 6.55 -10.17
CA GLU A 121 -0.38 5.27 -10.86
C GLU A 121 0.62 5.18 -12.00
N ALA A 122 1.41 4.10 -12.06
CA ALA A 122 2.37 3.88 -13.15
C ALA A 122 3.34 5.07 -13.36
N GLY A 123 3.80 5.70 -12.28
CA GLY A 123 4.70 6.86 -12.33
C GLY A 123 4.04 8.18 -12.74
N LYS A 124 2.71 8.23 -12.92
CA LYS A 124 1.95 9.45 -13.25
C LYS A 124 1.02 9.88 -12.13
N ARG A 125 0.87 11.19 -11.94
CA ARG A 125 -0.12 11.72 -11.00
C ARG A 125 -1.52 11.51 -11.55
N ILE A 126 -2.38 10.92 -10.75
CA ILE A 126 -3.80 10.68 -11.09
C ILE A 126 -4.78 11.40 -10.14
N GLY A 127 -4.29 12.00 -9.05
CA GLY A 127 -5.13 12.74 -8.10
C GLY A 127 -4.37 13.29 -6.90
N GLY A 128 -5.11 13.83 -5.93
CA GLY A 128 -4.56 14.38 -4.68
C GLY A 128 -3.77 15.69 -4.88
N ALA A 129 -2.82 15.97 -4.00
CA ALA A 129 -1.94 17.14 -4.11
C ALA A 129 -1.09 17.12 -5.39
N ASP A 130 -0.60 18.29 -5.82
CA ASP A 130 0.40 18.40 -6.88
C ASP A 130 1.80 18.55 -6.28
N LEU A 131 2.47 17.42 -6.07
CA LEU A 131 3.82 17.36 -5.52
C LEU A 131 4.89 17.16 -6.60
N ARG A 132 4.57 17.41 -7.88
CA ARG A 132 5.52 17.22 -9.00
C ARG A 132 6.73 18.16 -8.97
N HIS A 133 6.68 19.18 -8.13
CA HIS A 133 7.83 20.04 -7.86
C HIS A 133 8.92 19.29 -7.07
N VAL A 134 8.55 18.36 -6.18
CA VAL A 134 9.48 17.53 -5.37
C VAL A 134 9.63 16.09 -5.87
N PHE A 135 8.57 15.45 -6.39
CA PHE A 135 8.60 14.07 -6.87
C PHE A 135 8.19 14.02 -8.35
N LYS A 136 9.15 13.75 -9.24
CA LYS A 136 8.90 13.80 -10.69
C LYS A 136 8.11 12.60 -11.18
N GLU A 137 7.27 12.84 -12.18
CA GLU A 137 6.63 11.76 -12.91
C GLU A 137 7.67 10.97 -13.72
N SER A 138 7.40 9.69 -13.89
CA SER A 138 8.17 8.79 -14.73
C SER A 138 7.23 7.93 -15.58
N ASP A 139 7.70 7.47 -16.73
CA ASP A 139 6.94 6.57 -17.60
C ASP A 139 7.19 5.12 -17.16
N LEU A 140 6.56 4.73 -16.05
CA LEU A 140 6.60 3.35 -15.59
C LEU A 140 5.48 2.56 -16.26
N LEU A 141 5.73 1.27 -16.50
CA LEU A 141 4.66 0.37 -16.91
C LEU A 141 3.65 0.24 -15.76
N PRO A 142 2.34 0.20 -16.05
CA PRO A 142 1.34 -0.11 -15.03
C PRO A 142 1.70 -1.41 -14.32
N ARG A 143 1.77 -1.36 -12.98
CA ARG A 143 2.02 -2.55 -12.19
C ARG A 143 0.90 -3.57 -12.42
N PHE A 144 1.24 -4.85 -12.25
CA PHE A 144 0.32 -5.97 -12.46
C PHE A 144 -0.97 -5.74 -11.65
N LYS A 145 -2.07 -5.49 -12.36
CA LYS A 145 -3.41 -5.49 -11.74
C LYS A 145 -3.71 -6.95 -11.44
N LEU A 146 -3.89 -7.27 -10.15
CA LEU A 146 -4.21 -8.62 -9.74
C LEU A 146 -5.44 -9.11 -10.52
N PRO A 147 -5.49 -10.38 -10.94
CA PRO A 147 -6.67 -10.92 -11.58
C PRO A 147 -7.87 -10.66 -10.68
N ARG A 148 -8.91 -9.99 -11.17
CA ARG A 148 -10.22 -10.03 -10.51
C ARG A 148 -10.59 -11.52 -10.45
N ASP A 149 -10.90 -12.02 -9.27
CA ASP A 149 -11.11 -13.44 -9.07
C ASP A 149 -12.03 -14.04 -10.14
N ARG A 150 -11.80 -15.32 -10.44
CA ARG A 150 -12.71 -16.15 -11.25
C ARG A 150 -14.17 -16.15 -10.75
N LEU A 151 -14.46 -15.58 -9.58
CA LEU A 151 -15.80 -15.37 -9.03
C LEU A 151 -16.69 -14.48 -9.92
N ASP A 152 -16.11 -13.63 -10.78
CA ASP A 152 -16.89 -12.85 -11.76
C ASP A 152 -17.33 -13.69 -12.99
N ARG A 153 -16.84 -14.93 -13.15
CA ARG A 153 -17.20 -15.80 -14.29
C ARG A 153 -18.41 -16.70 -14.07
N GLU A 154 -18.97 -16.73 -12.87
CA GLU A 154 -20.21 -17.50 -12.59
C GLU A 154 -21.46 -16.62 -12.48
N ALA A 155 -21.33 -15.32 -12.71
CA ALA A 155 -22.45 -14.35 -12.70
C ALA A 155 -22.81 -13.79 -14.08
N GLY A 156 -22.41 -14.47 -15.17
CA GLY A 156 -22.71 -14.10 -16.56
C GLY A 156 -23.45 -15.19 -17.31
#